data_AF-A0A367QVY7-F1
#
_entry.id   AF-A0A367QVY7-F1
#
_cell.length_a   1.000
_cell.length_b   1.000
_cell.length_c   1.000
_cell.angle_alpha   90.00
_cell.angle_beta   90.00
_cell.angle_gamma   90.00
#
_symmetry.space_group_name_H-M   'P 1'
#
loop_
_entity.id
_entity.type
_entity.pdbx_description
1 polymer ?
#
loop_
_entity_poly.entity_id
_entity_poly.type
_entity_poly.pdbx_seq_one_letter_code
_entity_poly.pdbx_strand_id
1 'polypeptide(L)'
;MADQDNLNDIIERILQGNQSEDDIEKIRRSLAVSDNQVVLQLGKYNVNIGQGKEIQIGDRIYQGADAETIRQIFQKLLELNAIAPTTPFYIYIVYQNDEGLKINSYSFPYSDIKKNSDYPRFLALLNQLPNLKIQPEMSVVFRISDEVTLDSTNATDNANTGVIVIPQAVMNYFEDSHLAFTYIKSYIDKFMNS
;
A
#
# COMPACT_ATOMS: atom_id res chain seq x y z
N MET A 1 22.39 -27.92 9.01
CA MET A 1 22.84 -27.71 7.62
C MET A 1 21.70 -28.11 6.70
N ALA A 2 20.70 -27.25 6.50
CA ALA A 2 19.60 -27.48 5.56
C ALA A 2 18.78 -26.19 5.52
N ASP A 3 19.02 -25.34 4.52
CA ASP A 3 18.09 -24.26 4.11
C ASP A 3 18.62 -23.53 2.85
N GLN A 4 19.93 -23.61 2.56
CA GLN A 4 20.51 -22.98 1.36
C GLN A 4 20.19 -23.70 0.04
N ASP A 5 19.75 -24.97 0.10
CA ASP A 5 19.50 -25.80 -1.09
C ASP A 5 18.16 -25.48 -1.78
N ASN A 6 17.17 -24.93 -1.09
CA ASN A 6 15.82 -24.80 -1.67
C ASN A 6 15.71 -23.71 -2.75
N LEU A 7 16.39 -22.57 -2.60
CA LEU A 7 16.18 -21.42 -3.48
C LEU A 7 16.82 -21.61 -4.86
N ASN A 8 18.03 -22.18 -4.89
CA ASN A 8 18.72 -22.47 -6.14
C ASN A 8 17.95 -23.48 -6.98
N ASP A 9 17.45 -24.53 -6.34
CA ASP A 9 16.58 -25.53 -6.95
C ASP A 9 15.30 -24.94 -7.53
N ILE A 10 14.68 -23.99 -6.82
CA ILE A 10 13.51 -23.26 -7.32
C ILE A 10 13.88 -22.44 -8.56
N ILE A 11 15.00 -21.72 -8.53
CA ILE A 11 15.45 -20.89 -9.66
C ILE A 11 15.80 -21.76 -10.87
N GLU A 12 16.45 -22.90 -10.68
CA GLU A 12 16.76 -23.83 -11.77
C GLU A 12 15.50 -24.45 -12.38
N ARG A 13 14.50 -24.82 -11.55
CA ARG A 13 13.18 -25.25 -12.07
C ARG A 13 12.49 -24.16 -12.87
N ILE A 14 12.61 -22.90 -12.44
CA ILE A 14 12.06 -21.74 -13.15
C ILE A 14 12.76 -21.52 -14.50
N LEU A 15 14.09 -21.59 -14.54
CA LEU A 15 14.86 -21.47 -15.79
C LEU A 15 14.47 -22.56 -16.79
N GLN A 16 14.11 -23.74 -16.30
CA GLN A 16 13.63 -24.86 -17.10
C GLN A 16 12.13 -24.78 -17.45
N GLY A 17 11.39 -23.78 -16.97
CA GLY A 17 9.95 -23.65 -17.16
C GLY A 17 9.09 -24.67 -16.38
N ASN A 18 9.70 -25.38 -15.42
CA ASN A 18 9.11 -26.45 -14.63
C ASN A 18 8.77 -26.00 -13.20
N GLN A 19 8.54 -24.71 -12.98
CA GLN A 19 8.18 -24.19 -11.67
C GLN A 19 6.77 -24.62 -11.25
N SER A 20 6.61 -24.99 -9.98
CA SER A 20 5.32 -25.29 -9.36
C SER A 20 4.72 -24.06 -8.66
N GLU A 21 3.42 -24.07 -8.40
CA GLU A 21 2.74 -23.02 -7.62
C GLU A 21 3.34 -22.86 -6.22
N ASP A 22 3.78 -23.96 -5.59
CA ASP A 22 4.48 -23.95 -4.30
C ASP A 22 5.85 -23.24 -4.36
N ASP A 23 6.56 -23.38 -5.49
CA ASP A 23 7.83 -22.70 -5.73
C ASP A 23 7.61 -21.17 -5.80
N ILE A 24 6.53 -20.74 -6.47
CA ILE A 24 6.12 -19.33 -6.55
C ILE A 24 5.72 -18.78 -5.19
N GLU A 25 4.95 -19.53 -4.39
CA GLU A 25 4.54 -19.11 -3.05
C GLU A 25 5.72 -18.99 -2.06
N LYS A 26 6.73 -19.85 -2.20
CA LYS A 26 7.98 -19.76 -1.42
C LYS A 26 8.77 -18.52 -1.79
N ILE A 27 8.87 -18.19 -3.08
CA ILE A 27 9.51 -16.95 -3.52
C ILE A 27 8.74 -15.74 -2.98
N ARG A 28 7.42 -15.73 -3.12
CA ARG A 28 6.53 -14.66 -2.63
C ARG A 28 6.70 -14.40 -1.13
N ARG A 29 6.68 -15.43 -0.30
CA ARG A 29 6.88 -15.32 1.15
C ARG A 29 8.28 -14.83 1.54
N SER A 30 9.27 -15.07 0.68
CA SER A 30 10.67 -14.73 0.96
C SER A 30 11.05 -13.31 0.54
N LEU A 31 10.28 -12.67 -0.36
CA LEU A 31 10.54 -11.35 -0.91
C LEU A 31 10.27 -10.23 0.11
N ALA A 32 11.32 -9.53 0.55
CA ALA A 32 11.25 -8.24 1.22
C ALA A 32 11.84 -7.15 0.32
N VAL A 33 11.05 -6.12 0.01
CA VAL A 33 11.47 -4.97 -0.83
C VAL A 33 12.16 -3.93 0.06
N SER A 34 13.41 -3.57 -0.26
CA SER A 34 14.16 -2.51 0.41
C SER A 34 14.31 -1.28 -0.49
N ASP A 35 14.19 -0.08 0.09
CA ASP A 35 13.80 1.16 -0.61
C ASP A 35 14.85 1.79 -1.55
N ASN A 36 16.12 1.35 -1.58
CA ASN A 36 17.19 2.21 -2.12
C ASN A 36 18.04 1.67 -3.27
N GLN A 37 17.62 0.57 -3.88
CA GLN A 37 18.08 -0.03 -5.14
C GLN A 37 17.16 -1.25 -5.34
N VAL A 38 16.98 -1.80 -6.55
CA VAL A 38 16.17 -3.04 -6.73
C VAL A 38 16.94 -4.24 -6.17
N VAL A 39 17.21 -4.21 -4.87
CA VAL A 39 17.78 -5.27 -4.07
C VAL A 39 16.61 -6.02 -3.48
N LEU A 40 16.23 -7.11 -4.13
CA LEU A 40 15.18 -7.99 -3.65
C LEU A 40 15.83 -8.91 -2.63
N GLN A 41 15.43 -8.82 -1.37
CA GLN A 41 15.91 -9.76 -0.37
C GLN A 41 14.98 -10.97 -0.37
N LEU A 42 15.51 -12.15 -0.70
CA LEU A 42 14.80 -13.43 -0.67
C LEU A 42 15.31 -14.26 0.50
N GLY A 43 14.71 -14.06 1.67
CA GLY A 43 15.18 -14.65 2.92
C GLY A 43 16.59 -14.19 3.28
N LYS A 44 17.58 -15.09 3.18
CA LYS A 44 19.01 -14.79 3.48
C LYS A 44 19.79 -14.27 2.27
N TYR A 45 19.17 -14.22 1.09
CA TYR A 45 19.84 -13.90 -0.17
C TYR A 45 19.52 -12.48 -0.59
N ASN A 46 20.56 -11.68 -0.86
CA ASN A 46 20.41 -10.40 -1.52
C ASN A 46 20.45 -10.64 -3.03
N VAL A 47 19.38 -10.27 -3.73
CA VAL A 47 19.33 -10.29 -5.20
C VAL A 47 19.61 -8.88 -5.69
N ASN A 48 20.82 -8.66 -6.19
CA ASN A 48 21.21 -7.39 -6.79
C ASN A 48 20.78 -7.38 -8.26
N ILE A 49 19.68 -6.70 -8.58
CA ILE A 49 19.30 -6.42 -9.96
C ILE A 49 19.92 -5.07 -10.35
N GLY A 50 21.21 -5.08 -10.67
CA GLY A 50 21.87 -3.90 -11.23
C GLY A 50 21.33 -3.57 -12.63
N GLN A 51 21.58 -2.35 -13.13
CA GLN A 51 21.25 -1.97 -14.52
C GLN A 51 22.04 -2.76 -15.60
N GLY A 52 22.89 -3.70 -15.21
CA GLY A 52 23.67 -4.58 -16.10
C GLY A 52 22.92 -5.81 -16.61
N LYS A 53 23.61 -6.63 -17.41
CA LYS A 53 23.14 -7.92 -17.99
C LYS A 53 23.29 -9.12 -17.05
N GLU A 54 23.56 -8.85 -15.77
CA GLU A 54 23.94 -9.83 -14.77
C GLU A 54 23.04 -9.72 -13.54
N ILE A 55 22.67 -10.87 -12.98
CA ILE A 55 21.89 -10.98 -11.74
C ILE A 55 22.70 -11.84 -10.77
N GLN A 56 22.99 -11.28 -9.60
CA GLN A 56 23.63 -12.02 -8.52
C GLN A 56 22.59 -12.45 -7.48
N ILE A 57 22.56 -13.74 -7.16
CA ILE A 57 21.70 -14.33 -6.13
C ILE A 57 22.60 -15.10 -5.17
N GLY A 58 22.88 -14.50 -4.00
CA GLY A 58 23.88 -15.03 -3.08
C GLY A 58 25.26 -15.09 -3.73
N ASP A 59 25.81 -16.30 -3.84
CA ASP A 59 27.14 -16.56 -4.42
C ASP A 59 27.09 -16.83 -5.94
N ARG A 60 25.89 -17.02 -6.52
CA ARG A 60 25.72 -17.34 -7.95
C ARG A 60 25.51 -16.07 -8.78
N ILE A 61 26.15 -16.03 -9.95
CA ILE A 61 26.03 -14.95 -10.93
C ILE A 61 25.40 -15.52 -12.21
N TYR A 62 24.22 -15.03 -12.56
CA TYR A 62 23.51 -15.36 -13.80
C TYR A 62 23.78 -14.26 -14.83
N GLN A 63 23.98 -14.64 -16.09
CA GLN A 63 24.26 -13.72 -17.20
C GLN A 63 23.51 -14.12 -18.46
N GLY A 64 23.37 -13.18 -19.40
CA GLY A 64 22.78 -13.47 -20.71
C GLY A 64 21.28 -13.79 -20.63
N ALA A 65 20.84 -14.84 -21.35
CA ALA A 65 19.42 -15.21 -21.44
C ALA A 65 18.83 -15.66 -20.09
N ASP A 66 19.63 -16.31 -19.24
CA ASP A 66 19.21 -16.72 -17.90
C ASP A 66 18.95 -15.51 -17.00
N ALA A 67 19.83 -14.50 -17.05
CA ALA A 67 19.63 -13.26 -16.31
C ALA A 67 18.38 -12.50 -16.77
N GLU A 68 18.10 -12.47 -18.07
CA GLU A 68 16.90 -11.82 -18.61
C GLU A 68 15.62 -12.57 -18.21
N THR A 69 15.64 -13.89 -18.26
CA THR A 69 14.52 -14.75 -17.84
C THR A 69 14.22 -14.56 -16.36
N ILE A 70 15.27 -14.60 -15.52
CA ILE A 70 15.15 -14.35 -14.08
C ILE A 70 14.60 -12.94 -13.83
N ARG A 71 15.09 -11.92 -14.56
CA ARG A 71 14.58 -10.54 -14.45
C ARG A 71 13.10 -10.45 -14.75
N GLN A 72 12.65 -11.03 -15.87
CA GLN A 72 11.24 -10.98 -16.26
C GLN A 72 10.35 -11.67 -15.24
N ILE A 73 10.82 -12.76 -14.64
CA ILE A 73 10.04 -13.50 -13.65
C ILE A 73 9.99 -12.72 -12.33
N PHE A 74 11.10 -12.12 -11.90
CA PHE A 74 11.07 -11.22 -10.74
C PHE A 74 10.22 -9.97 -10.98
N GLN A 75 10.26 -9.38 -12.18
CA GLN A 75 9.37 -8.27 -12.54
C GLN A 75 7.91 -8.70 -12.52
N LYS A 76 7.58 -9.84 -13.12
CA LYS A 76 6.23 -10.39 -13.13
C LYS A 76 5.75 -10.77 -11.74
N LEU A 77 6.63 -11.29 -10.89
CA LEU A 77 6.34 -11.56 -9.48
C LEU A 77 6.23 -10.28 -8.66
N LEU A 78 6.96 -9.22 -9.00
CA LEU A 78 6.78 -7.90 -8.43
C LEU A 78 5.48 -7.27 -8.90
N GLU A 79 5.06 -7.47 -10.14
CA GLU A 79 3.75 -7.05 -10.62
C GLU A 79 2.63 -7.87 -9.95
N LEU A 80 2.81 -9.18 -9.79
CA LEU A 80 1.88 -10.06 -9.07
C LEU A 80 1.88 -9.82 -7.55
N ASN A 81 2.94 -9.25 -6.97
CA ASN A 81 3.03 -8.83 -5.56
C ASN A 81 2.69 -7.36 -5.34
N ALA A 82 2.80 -6.52 -6.37
CA ALA A 82 2.23 -5.19 -6.44
C ALA A 82 0.71 -5.24 -6.68
N ILE A 83 0.16 -6.44 -6.94
CA ILE A 83 -1.27 -6.67 -7.13
C ILE A 83 -1.67 -7.96 -6.38
N ALA A 84 -1.52 -8.00 -5.07
CA ALA A 84 -2.72 -8.37 -4.33
C ALA A 84 -3.62 -7.12 -4.40
N PRO A 85 -4.90 -7.21 -4.77
CA PRO A 85 -5.83 -6.14 -4.45
C PRO A 85 -5.88 -6.08 -2.93
N THR A 86 -4.93 -5.36 -2.33
CA THR A 86 -5.14 -4.81 -1.00
C THR A 86 -6.44 -4.05 -1.13
N THR A 87 -7.42 -4.32 -0.28
CA THR A 87 -8.64 -3.53 -0.21
C THR A 87 -8.25 -2.05 -0.34
N PRO A 88 -8.72 -1.35 -1.39
CA PRO A 88 -8.32 0.02 -1.64
C PRO A 88 -8.54 0.83 -0.37
N PHE A 89 -7.54 1.62 0.00
CA PHE A 89 -7.69 2.52 1.12
C PHE A 89 -8.40 3.77 0.61
N TYR A 90 -9.55 4.07 1.21
CA TYR A 90 -10.34 5.21 0.81
C TYR A 90 -10.07 6.41 1.72
N ILE A 91 -9.85 7.57 1.10
CA ILE A 91 -9.88 8.87 1.78
C ILE A 91 -11.18 9.55 1.37
N TYR A 92 -12.06 9.77 2.35
CA TYR A 92 -13.28 10.55 2.17
C TYR A 92 -13.07 11.95 2.69
N ILE A 93 -13.12 12.94 1.81
CA ILE A 93 -13.03 14.36 2.17
C ILE A 93 -14.43 14.93 2.26
N VAL A 94 -14.84 15.33 3.45
CA VAL A 94 -16.12 16.01 3.67
C VAL A 94 -15.93 17.51 3.46
N TYR A 95 -16.83 18.14 2.71
CA TYR A 95 -16.86 19.59 2.57
C TYR A 95 -18.29 20.08 2.44
N GLN A 96 -18.49 21.36 2.73
CA GLN A 96 -19.78 22.02 2.57
C GLN A 96 -19.73 22.99 1.39
N ASN A 97 -20.80 23.01 0.58
CA ASN A 97 -21.04 24.02 -0.45
C ASN A 97 -22.48 24.57 -0.33
N ASP A 98 -22.88 25.47 -1.22
CA ASP A 98 -24.23 26.06 -1.25
C ASP A 98 -25.37 25.03 -1.35
N GLU A 99 -25.10 23.82 -1.82
CA GLU A 99 -26.08 22.72 -1.92
C GLU A 99 -26.09 21.80 -0.69
N GLY A 100 -25.29 22.10 0.33
CA GLY A 100 -25.17 21.32 1.56
C GLY A 100 -23.86 20.54 1.68
N LEU A 101 -23.91 19.42 2.40
CA LEU A 101 -22.75 18.60 2.68
C LEU A 101 -22.45 17.65 1.51
N LYS A 102 -21.20 17.64 1.05
CA LYS A 102 -20.70 16.83 -0.06
C LYS A 102 -19.47 16.04 0.38
N ILE A 103 -19.19 14.95 -0.32
CA ILE A 103 -18.06 14.06 -0.04
C ILE A 103 -17.31 13.79 -1.34
N ASN A 104 -16.00 13.96 -1.33
CA ASN A 104 -15.11 13.45 -2.38
C ASN A 104 -14.45 12.16 -1.87
N SER A 105 -14.40 11.13 -2.71
CA SER A 105 -13.70 9.88 -2.42
C SER A 105 -12.43 9.75 -3.25
N TYR A 106 -11.32 9.41 -2.61
CA TYR A 106 -10.05 9.11 -3.27
C TYR A 106 -9.63 7.69 -2.89
N SER A 107 -9.33 6.87 -3.89
CA SER A 107 -8.89 5.48 -3.69
C SER A 107 -7.38 5.39 -3.87
N PHE A 108 -6.72 4.80 -2.89
CA PHE A 108 -5.28 4.55 -2.91
C PHE A 108 -5.01 3.05 -2.81
N PRO A 109 -4.02 2.53 -3.55
CA PRO A 109 -3.47 1.22 -3.24
C PRO A 109 -2.85 1.27 -1.83
N TYR A 110 -3.04 0.21 -1.04
CA TYR A 110 -2.59 0.19 0.36
C TYR A 110 -1.07 0.37 0.48
N SER A 111 -0.29 -0.08 -0.50
CA SER A 111 1.15 0.16 -0.59
C SER A 111 1.53 1.64 -0.53
N ASP A 112 0.73 2.51 -1.14
CA ASP A 112 0.98 3.94 -1.20
C ASP A 112 0.61 4.60 0.11
N ILE A 113 -0.41 4.10 0.79
CA ILE A 113 -0.76 4.55 2.15
C ILE A 113 0.26 4.11 3.17
N LYS A 114 0.79 2.88 3.07
CA LYS A 114 1.85 2.40 3.97
C LYS A 114 3.11 3.28 3.90
N LYS A 115 3.45 3.83 2.74
CA LYS A 115 4.56 4.82 2.60
C LYS A 115 4.29 6.13 3.32
N ASN A 116 3.01 6.44 3.53
CA ASN A 116 2.50 7.63 4.20
C ASN A 116 1.90 7.30 5.58
N SER A 117 2.31 6.20 6.22
CA SER A 117 1.79 5.77 7.52
C SER A 117 2.19 6.69 8.68
N ASP A 118 3.02 7.70 8.43
CA ASP A 118 3.37 8.76 9.35
C ASP A 118 2.40 9.95 9.17
N TYR A 119 1.89 10.51 10.26
CA TYR A 119 0.84 11.54 10.19
C TYR A 119 1.29 12.79 9.40
N PRO A 120 2.49 13.38 9.61
CA PRO A 120 3.03 14.42 8.73
C PRO A 120 3.05 14.05 7.25
N ARG A 121 3.49 12.85 6.88
CA ARG A 121 3.48 12.38 5.48
C ARG A 121 2.06 12.22 4.94
N PHE A 122 1.15 11.69 5.75
CA PHE A 122 -0.26 11.59 5.42
C PHE A 122 -0.89 12.97 5.18
N LEU A 123 -0.61 13.97 6.03
CA LEU A 123 -1.04 15.35 5.81
C LEU A 123 -0.45 15.94 4.51
N ALA A 124 0.81 15.65 4.19
CA ALA A 124 1.41 16.08 2.93
C ALA A 124 0.70 15.44 1.72
N LEU A 125 0.33 14.15 1.81
CA LEU A 125 -0.48 13.46 0.80
C LEU A 125 -1.86 14.14 0.63
N LEU A 126 -2.54 14.48 1.73
CA LEU A 126 -3.83 15.17 1.67
C LEU A 126 -3.73 16.52 0.93
N ASN A 127 -2.67 17.29 1.18
CA ASN A 127 -2.44 18.58 0.51
C ASN A 127 -2.15 18.44 -1.00
N GLN A 128 -1.79 17.26 -1.47
CA GLN A 128 -1.54 16.97 -2.89
C GLN A 128 -2.79 16.45 -3.62
N LEU A 129 -3.91 16.23 -2.91
CA LEU A 129 -5.13 15.72 -3.53
C LEU A 129 -5.72 16.72 -4.53
N PRO A 130 -6.12 16.27 -5.73
CA PRO A 130 -6.72 17.15 -6.72
C PRO A 130 -8.08 17.64 -6.23
N ASN A 131 -8.38 18.92 -6.43
CA ASN A 131 -9.63 19.57 -6.03
C ASN A 131 -9.91 19.52 -4.51
N LEU A 132 -8.86 19.57 -3.69
CA LEU A 132 -9.01 19.70 -2.24
C LEU A 132 -9.66 21.05 -1.91
N LYS A 133 -10.87 21.01 -1.34
CA LYS A 133 -11.66 22.20 -0.97
C LYS A 133 -11.54 22.55 0.52
N ILE A 134 -10.62 21.90 1.23
CA ILE A 134 -10.48 21.99 2.68
C ILE A 134 -9.03 22.22 3.05
N GLN A 135 -8.79 22.65 4.29
CA GLN A 135 -7.45 22.71 4.87
C GLN A 135 -7.27 21.47 5.77
N PRO A 136 -6.45 20.48 5.38
CA PRO A 136 -6.28 19.23 6.13
C PRO A 136 -5.82 19.45 7.57
N GLU A 137 -5.00 20.48 7.80
CA GLU A 137 -4.50 20.86 9.13
C GLU A 137 -5.58 21.35 10.09
N MET A 138 -6.70 21.86 9.56
CA MET A 138 -7.87 22.27 10.32
C MET A 138 -9.00 21.24 10.20
N SER A 139 -8.65 19.97 10.02
CA SER A 139 -9.60 18.88 9.87
C SER A 139 -9.33 17.78 10.89
N VAL A 140 -10.42 17.13 11.33
CA VAL A 140 -10.37 15.93 12.13
C VAL A 140 -10.36 14.73 11.18
N VAL A 141 -9.40 13.84 11.36
CA VAL A 141 -9.25 12.64 10.53
C VAL A 141 -9.70 11.43 11.32
N PHE A 142 -10.82 10.82 10.96
CA PHE A 142 -11.33 9.60 11.57
C PHE A 142 -10.91 8.38 10.79
N ARG A 143 -10.52 7.33 11.49
CA ARG A 143 -10.34 6.02 10.91
C ARG A 143 -11.68 5.29 10.79
N ILE A 144 -11.97 4.70 9.63
CA ILE A 144 -13.29 4.12 9.35
C ILE A 144 -13.54 2.83 10.16
N SER A 145 -12.50 2.06 10.44
CA SER A 145 -12.62 0.74 11.09
C SER A 145 -13.11 0.81 12.53
N ASP A 146 -12.68 1.83 13.28
CA ASP A 146 -12.84 1.90 14.74
C ASP A 146 -13.09 3.32 15.26
N GLU A 147 -13.33 4.29 14.37
CA GLU A 147 -13.69 5.68 14.72
C GLU A 147 -12.59 6.43 15.49
N VAL A 148 -11.38 5.89 15.59
CA VAL A 148 -10.28 6.59 16.25
C VAL A 148 -9.84 7.78 15.41
N THR A 149 -9.74 8.95 16.05
CA THR A 149 -9.10 10.14 15.47
C THR A 149 -7.62 9.89 15.28
N LEU A 150 -7.13 10.10 14.06
CA LEU A 150 -5.72 9.99 13.73
C LEU A 150 -4.96 11.24 14.18
N ASP A 151 -3.81 10.98 14.79
CA ASP A 151 -2.81 11.94 15.22
C ASP A 151 -1.40 11.39 14.98
N SER A 152 -0.38 12.05 15.51
CA SER A 152 1.03 11.65 15.32
C SER A 152 1.41 10.31 15.95
N THR A 153 0.58 9.75 16.84
CA THR A 153 0.87 8.54 17.63
C THR A 153 0.16 7.28 17.14
N ASN A 154 -0.87 7.40 16.30
CA ASN A 154 -1.76 6.31 15.92
C ASN A 154 -2.12 6.30 14.43
N ALA A 155 -1.19 6.80 13.60
CA ALA A 155 -1.31 6.96 12.16
C ALA A 155 -1.59 5.64 11.40
N THR A 156 -1.82 5.71 10.08
CA THR A 156 -2.54 4.67 9.33
C THR A 156 -1.82 3.31 9.31
N ASP A 157 -2.15 2.41 10.24
CA ASP A 157 -1.57 1.06 10.36
C ASP A 157 -2.35 0.00 9.55
N ASN A 158 -1.87 -1.25 9.56
CA ASN A 158 -2.14 -2.35 8.63
C ASN A 158 -3.57 -2.92 8.60
N ALA A 159 -4.51 -2.33 9.34
CA ALA A 159 -5.92 -2.73 9.36
C ALA A 159 -6.88 -1.64 8.85
N ASN A 160 -6.37 -0.46 8.47
CA ASN A 160 -7.23 0.66 8.14
C ASN A 160 -7.86 0.47 6.75
N THR A 161 -9.19 0.40 6.70
CA THR A 161 -9.99 0.33 5.47
C THR A 161 -10.12 1.70 4.78
N GLY A 162 -9.76 2.77 5.48
CA GLY A 162 -9.82 4.13 4.99
C GLY A 162 -9.98 5.12 6.14
N VAL A 163 -10.08 6.40 5.75
CA VAL A 163 -10.23 7.53 6.66
C VAL A 163 -11.26 8.52 6.14
N ILE A 164 -11.88 9.24 7.06
CA ILE A 164 -12.80 10.33 6.80
C ILE A 164 -12.15 11.61 7.33
N VAL A 165 -11.93 12.58 6.46
CA VAL A 165 -11.38 13.89 6.80
C VAL A 165 -12.54 14.87 6.87
N ILE A 166 -12.79 15.40 8.06
CA ILE A 166 -13.90 16.32 8.33
C ILE A 166 -13.32 17.66 8.80
N PRO A 167 -13.52 18.76 8.06
CA PRO A 167 -13.09 20.09 8.48
C PRO A 167 -13.69 20.47 9.84
N GLN A 168 -12.93 21.17 10.68
CA GLN A 168 -13.41 21.65 11.97
C GLN A 168 -14.69 22.49 11.84
N ALA A 169 -14.80 23.28 10.76
CA ALA A 169 -16.01 24.04 10.45
C ALA A 169 -17.25 23.14 10.28
N VAL A 170 -17.09 21.94 9.71
CA VAL A 170 -18.16 20.96 9.56
C VAL A 170 -18.43 20.25 10.88
N MET A 171 -17.37 19.92 11.64
CA MET A 171 -17.50 19.31 12.97
C MET A 171 -18.35 20.17 13.92
N ASN A 172 -18.25 21.50 13.82
CA ASN A 172 -19.00 22.42 14.67
C ASN A 172 -20.52 22.39 14.45
N TYR A 173 -21.03 21.75 13.39
CA TYR A 173 -22.47 21.52 13.22
C TYR A 173 -23.00 20.34 14.03
N PHE A 174 -22.11 19.51 14.58
CA PHE A 174 -22.44 18.34 15.38
C PHE A 174 -22.16 18.61 16.85
N GLU A 175 -22.98 18.04 17.72
CA GLU A 175 -22.81 18.18 19.18
C GLU A 175 -21.57 17.44 19.70
N ASP A 176 -21.18 16.36 19.02
CA ASP A 176 -20.01 15.55 19.35
C ASP A 176 -19.43 14.85 18.11
N SER A 177 -18.18 14.43 18.22
CA SER A 177 -17.43 13.70 17.18
C SER A 177 -18.09 12.39 16.77
N HIS A 178 -18.72 11.66 17.70
CA HIS A 178 -19.40 10.41 17.39
C HIS A 178 -20.62 10.59 16.49
N LEU A 179 -21.38 11.66 16.74
CA LEU A 179 -22.53 12.03 15.92
C LEU A 179 -22.09 12.43 14.50
N ALA A 180 -21.01 13.22 14.40
CA ALA A 180 -20.42 13.59 13.12
C ALA A 180 -19.97 12.35 12.33
N PHE A 181 -19.20 11.46 12.95
CA PHE A 181 -18.71 10.24 12.32
C PHE A 181 -19.87 9.36 11.84
N THR A 182 -20.84 9.08 12.71
CA THR A 182 -21.97 8.20 12.41
C THR A 182 -22.82 8.75 11.26
N TYR A 183 -23.11 10.05 11.27
CA TYR A 183 -23.88 10.69 10.22
C TYR A 183 -23.16 10.61 8.87
N ILE A 184 -21.87 10.97 8.84
CA ILE A 184 -21.07 10.97 7.61
C ILE A 184 -20.83 9.55 7.09
N LYS A 185 -20.53 8.60 7.98
CA LYS A 185 -20.36 7.20 7.61
C LYS A 185 -21.63 6.63 6.99
N SER A 186 -22.80 6.90 7.59
CA SER A 186 -24.09 6.49 7.01
C SER A 186 -24.32 7.09 5.62
N TYR A 187 -23.89 8.34 5.40
CA TYR A 187 -23.95 8.97 4.09
C TYR A 187 -23.02 8.31 3.05
N ILE A 188 -21.81 7.94 3.46
CA ILE A 188 -20.84 7.18 2.64
C ILE A 188 -21.39 5.80 2.28
N ASP A 189 -21.92 5.06 3.26
CA ASP A 189 -22.49 3.72 3.05
C ASP A 189 -23.66 3.75 2.07
N LYS A 190 -24.51 4.78 2.12
CA LYS A 190 -25.60 4.98 1.15
C LYS A 190 -25.07 5.28 -0.26
N PHE A 191 -24.00 6.07 -0.35
CA PHE A 191 -23.37 6.42 -1.62
C PHE A 191 -22.66 5.23 -2.28
N MET A 192 -22.06 4.33 -1.48
CA MET A 192 -21.36 3.13 -1.95
C MET A 192 -22.31 1.99 -2.38
N ASN A 193 -23.54 1.98 -1.87
CA ASN A 193 -24.53 0.92 -2.11
C ASN A 193 -25.69 1.35 -3.04
N SER A 194 -25.64 2.54 -3.65
CA SER A 194 -26.61 3.01 -4.68
C SER A 194 -26.04 2.84 -6.08
#